data_AF-A0A7C5PA02-F1
#
_entry.id   AF-A0A7C5PA02-F1
#
_cell.length_a   1.000
_cell.length_b   1.000
_cell.length_c   1.000
_cell.angle_alpha   90.00
_cell.angle_beta   90.00
_cell.angle_gamma   90.00
#
_symmetry.space_group_name_H-M   'P 1'
#
loop_
_entity.id
_entity.type
_entity.pdbx_description
1 polymer ?
#
loop_
_entity_poly.entity_id
_entity_poly.type
_entity_poly.pdbx_seq_one_letter_code
_entity_poly.pdbx_strand_id
1 'polypeptide(L)'
;MQPGVKETLERDPSLTVTDRREMLGLLGKWLGGALIGATVWKAGEALAATTSTQRKHRYGMVIDTRRCVGCRACMVACKAENKTPPGVFYTVVFDQLIEPRIDDKPLFMTKPCFHCGHPPCVDVCPVSATFKREQDGIVVVDYDRCIGCR
;
A
#
# COMPACT_ATOMS: atom_id res chain seq x y z
N MET A 1 -21.80 20.21 -3.88
CA MET A 1 -21.80 21.36 -4.82
C MET A 1 -21.04 22.47 -4.11
N GLN A 2 -19.81 22.84 -4.42
CA GLN A 2 -19.02 22.73 -5.64
C GLN A 2 -17.78 21.81 -5.50
N PRO A 3 -17.24 21.36 -6.65
CA PRO A 3 -16.16 20.38 -6.77
C PRO A 3 -14.79 21.07 -6.90
N GLY A 4 -13.70 20.32 -6.67
CA GLY A 4 -12.39 20.71 -7.21
C GLY A 4 -11.22 20.69 -6.23
N VAL A 5 -10.81 19.50 -5.79
CA VAL A 5 -9.39 19.16 -5.58
C VAL A 5 -9.22 17.68 -5.92
N LYS A 6 -9.21 17.37 -7.22
CA LYS A 6 -8.71 16.10 -7.76
C LYS A 6 -7.59 16.43 -8.72
N GLU A 7 -6.46 16.87 -8.20
CA GLU A 7 -5.28 17.09 -9.03
C GLU A 7 -4.02 16.98 -8.20
N THR A 8 -3.56 15.74 -8.04
CA THR A 8 -2.16 15.28 -8.15
C THR A 8 -2.13 13.79 -7.82
N LEU A 9 -2.85 13.00 -8.62
CA LEU A 9 -2.46 11.61 -8.84
C LEU A 9 -1.62 11.65 -10.10
N GLU A 10 -0.34 11.38 -9.94
CA GLU A 10 0.65 11.34 -11.00
C GLU A 10 0.11 10.51 -12.17
N ARG A 11 -0.01 11.16 -13.33
CA ARG A 11 -0.51 10.59 -14.57
C ARG A 11 0.41 9.45 -14.97
N ASP A 12 -0.12 8.23 -14.94
CA ASP A 12 0.54 7.02 -15.38
C ASP A 12 1.00 7.17 -16.85
N PRO A 13 2.32 7.09 -17.15
CA PRO A 13 2.85 7.16 -18.52
C PRO A 13 2.45 5.97 -19.39
N SER A 14 1.80 4.94 -18.83
CA SER A 14 1.41 3.73 -19.55
C SER A 14 0.02 3.79 -20.21
N LEU A 15 -0.76 4.85 -20.00
CA LEU A 15 -1.96 5.13 -20.81
C LEU A 15 -1.55 5.70 -22.17
N THR A 16 -0.92 4.85 -22.98
CA THR A 16 -0.59 5.17 -24.36
C THR A 16 -1.87 5.23 -25.18
N VAL A 17 -2.26 6.44 -25.57
CA VAL A 17 -3.11 6.66 -26.75
C VAL A 17 -2.47 5.89 -27.89
N THR A 18 -3.16 4.89 -28.42
CA THR A 18 -2.71 4.09 -29.56
C THR A 18 -2.30 5.03 -30.70
N ASP A 19 -1.02 5.00 -31.07
CA ASP A 19 -0.44 5.87 -32.10
C ASP A 19 -1.15 5.63 -33.45
N ARG A 20 -1.51 6.69 -34.17
CA ARG A 20 -2.12 6.62 -35.52
C ARG A 20 -1.28 5.79 -36.50
N ARG A 21 0.02 5.64 -36.23
CA ARG A 21 0.95 4.82 -37.01
C ARG A 21 0.70 3.32 -36.84
N GLU A 22 0.22 2.87 -35.68
CA GLU A 22 -0.18 1.47 -35.47
C GLU A 22 -1.49 1.11 -36.21
N MET A 23 -2.43 2.05 -36.29
CA MET A 23 -3.67 1.87 -37.08
C MET A 23 -3.41 1.67 -38.58
N LEU A 24 -2.36 2.31 -39.13
CA LEU A 24 -1.96 2.12 -40.54
C LEU A 24 -1.20 0.79 -40.76
N GLY A 25 -0.54 0.25 -39.73
CA GLY A 25 0.10 -1.07 -39.77
C GLY A 25 -0.90 -2.24 -39.71
N LEU A 26 -2.04 -2.04 -39.06
CA LEU A 26 -3.13 -3.03 -38.97
C LEU A 26 -3.88 -3.21 -40.29
N LEU A 27 -4.04 -2.17 -41.10
CA LEU A 27 -4.65 -2.28 -42.44
C LEU A 27 -3.76 -3.06 -43.42
N GLY A 28 -2.43 -2.96 -43.30
CA GLY A 28 -1.49 -3.66 -44.17
C GLY A 28 -1.40 -5.18 -43.94
N LYS A 29 -1.86 -5.69 -42.79
CA LYS A 29 -1.74 -7.11 -42.41
C LYS A 29 -2.88 -8.01 -42.90
N TRP A 30 -3.97 -7.45 -43.43
CA TRP A 30 -5.12 -8.23 -43.89
C TRP A 30 -5.03 -8.77 -45.32
N LEU A 31 -4.04 -8.33 -46.12
CA LEU A 31 -3.95 -8.75 -47.54
C LEU A 31 -2.94 -9.87 -47.84
N GLY A 32 -2.16 -10.39 -46.89
CA GLY A 32 -1.04 -11.28 -47.25
C GLY A 32 -0.72 -12.50 -46.36
N GLY A 33 -1.44 -12.75 -45.26
CA GLY A 33 -0.90 -13.61 -44.18
C GLY A 33 -1.82 -14.68 -43.60
N ALA A 34 -2.78 -15.23 -44.34
CA ALA A 34 -3.80 -16.12 -43.79
C ALA A 34 -3.27 -17.46 -43.21
N LEU A 35 -2.08 -17.94 -43.59
CA LEU A 35 -1.54 -19.23 -43.11
C LEU A 35 -0.48 -19.11 -42.01
N ILE A 36 0.20 -17.96 -41.88
CA ILE A 36 1.20 -17.73 -40.82
C ILE A 36 0.52 -17.16 -39.55
N GLY A 37 -0.65 -16.52 -39.67
CA GLY A 37 -1.34 -15.89 -38.54
C GLY A 37 -1.85 -16.85 -37.46
N ALA A 38 -2.25 -18.08 -37.82
CA ALA A 38 -2.87 -19.02 -36.88
C ALA A 38 -1.89 -19.63 -35.86
N THR A 39 -0.64 -19.89 -36.26
CA THR A 39 0.39 -20.42 -35.35
C THR A 39 0.95 -19.33 -34.45
N VAL A 40 1.00 -18.08 -34.93
CA VAL A 40 1.45 -16.92 -34.15
C VAL A 40 0.41 -16.53 -33.08
N TRP A 41 -0.89 -16.66 -33.36
CA TRP A 41 -1.95 -16.38 -32.36
C TRP A 41 -1.84 -17.28 -31.14
N LYS A 42 -1.63 -18.58 -31.35
CA LYS A 42 -1.50 -19.57 -30.26
C LYS A 42 -0.23 -19.38 -29.42
N ALA A 43 0.82 -18.81 -30.00
CA ALA A 43 2.04 -18.46 -29.27
C ALA A 43 1.90 -17.19 -28.43
N GLY A 44 1.07 -16.22 -28.87
CA GLY A 44 0.89 -14.93 -28.18
C GLY A 44 0.24 -15.03 -26.80
N GLU A 45 -0.76 -15.90 -26.64
CA GLU A 45 -1.46 -16.08 -25.35
C GLU A 45 -0.56 -16.74 -24.29
N ALA A 46 0.32 -17.66 -24.70
CA ALA A 46 1.27 -18.31 -23.79
C ALA A 46 2.36 -17.35 -23.28
N LEU A 47 2.78 -16.37 -24.09
CA LEU A 47 3.76 -15.34 -23.71
C LEU A 47 3.16 -14.23 -22.82
N ALA A 48 1.87 -13.92 -22.97
CA ALA A 48 1.19 -12.92 -22.15
C ALA A 48 0.98 -13.39 -20.70
N ALA A 49 0.72 -14.69 -20.48
CA ALA A 49 0.48 -15.26 -19.16
C ALA A 49 1.73 -15.32 -18.25
N THR A 50 2.94 -15.26 -18.82
CA THR A 50 4.21 -15.25 -18.06
C THR A 50 4.64 -13.84 -17.63
N THR A 51 3.96 -12.78 -18.10
CA THR A 51 4.41 -11.38 -17.90
C THR A 51 3.56 -10.61 -16.87
N SER A 52 2.94 -11.28 -15.90
CA SER A 52 2.49 -10.60 -14.68
C SER A 52 3.51 -10.85 -13.56
N THR A 53 4.69 -10.27 -13.69
CA THR A 53 5.56 -10.08 -12.52
C THR A 53 4.79 -9.18 -11.56
N GLN A 54 4.16 -9.76 -10.53
CA GLN A 54 3.49 -9.04 -9.46
C GLN A 54 4.45 -7.97 -8.95
N ARG A 55 4.17 -6.70 -9.26
CA ARG A 55 5.01 -5.59 -8.79
C ARG A 55 4.90 -5.58 -7.27
N LYS A 56 6.00 -5.94 -6.59
CA LYS A 56 6.12 -5.85 -5.13
C LYS A 56 6.07 -4.37 -4.73
N HIS A 57 4.88 -3.88 -4.42
CA HIS A 57 4.71 -2.54 -3.86
C HIS A 57 5.33 -2.50 -2.46
N ARG A 58 6.11 -1.46 -2.17
CA ARG A 58 6.63 -1.22 -0.82
C ARG A 58 5.86 -0.06 -0.21
N TYR A 59 5.09 -0.34 0.83
CA TYR A 59 4.29 0.68 1.50
C TYR A 59 5.13 1.44 2.52
N GLY A 60 4.89 2.74 2.61
CA GLY A 60 5.43 3.62 3.64
C GLY A 60 4.37 4.60 4.09
N MET A 61 4.29 4.83 5.40
CA MET A 61 3.41 5.83 6.00
C MET A 61 4.26 6.94 6.61
N VAL A 62 4.04 8.17 6.16
CA VAL A 62 4.72 9.36 6.70
C VAL A 62 3.69 10.23 7.39
N ILE A 63 3.94 10.55 8.67
CA ILE A 63 3.08 11.40 9.48
C ILE A 63 3.83 12.70 9.75
N ASP A 64 3.31 13.83 9.25
CA ASP A 64 3.86 15.15 9.56
C ASP A 64 3.41 15.60 10.94
N THR A 65 4.29 15.47 11.93
CA THR A 65 4.01 15.84 13.33
C THR A 65 3.82 17.34 13.52
N ARG A 66 4.28 18.19 12.60
CA ARG A 66 4.09 19.65 12.68
C ARG A 66 2.65 20.06 12.38
N ARG A 67 1.90 19.21 11.65
CA ARG A 67 0.47 19.40 11.35
C ARG A 67 -0.44 18.64 12.31
N CYS A 68 0.13 17.84 13.21
CA CYS A 68 -0.65 17.08 14.17
C CYS A 68 -1.15 18.00 15.29
N VAL A 69 -2.48 18.16 15.39
CA VAL A 69 -3.14 19.01 16.39
C VAL A 69 -3.71 18.24 17.59
N GLY A 70 -3.45 16.92 17.69
CA GLY A 70 -3.94 16.11 18.81
C GLY A 70 -5.45 15.79 18.77
N CYS A 71 -6.11 15.90 17.62
CA CYS A 71 -7.56 15.64 17.49
C CYS A 71 -7.97 14.17 17.71
N ARG A 72 -7.03 13.22 17.68
CA ARG A 72 -7.24 11.77 17.87
C ARG A 72 -8.20 11.14 16.85
N ALA A 73 -8.50 11.81 15.74
CA ALA A 73 -9.34 11.27 14.67
C ALA A 73 -8.75 9.99 14.05
N CYS A 74 -7.42 9.89 13.93
CA CYS A 74 -6.74 8.69 13.46
C CYS A 74 -6.99 7.47 14.37
N MET A 75 -7.12 7.67 15.68
CA MET A 75 -7.42 6.59 16.64
C MET A 75 -8.85 6.08 16.43
N VAL A 76 -9.81 6.99 16.28
CA VAL A 76 -11.22 6.66 16.05
C VAL A 76 -11.39 5.96 14.72
N ALA A 77 -10.81 6.51 13.64
CA ALA A 77 -10.85 5.90 12.32
C ALA A 77 -10.27 4.48 12.34
N CYS A 78 -9.07 4.31 12.89
CA CYS A 78 -8.44 2.99 12.99
C CYS A 78 -9.31 1.99 13.77
N LYS A 79 -9.95 2.44 14.85
CA LYS A 79 -10.85 1.60 15.65
C LYS A 79 -12.12 1.24 14.90
N ALA A 80 -12.70 2.17 14.14
CA ALA A 80 -13.89 1.92 13.33
C ALA A 80 -13.61 0.88 12.23
N GLU A 81 -12.47 1.01 11.54
CA GLU A 81 -12.07 0.08 10.48
C GLU A 81 -11.75 -1.32 11.02
N ASN A 82 -10.99 -1.39 12.11
CA ASN A 82 -10.49 -2.67 12.63
C ASN A 82 -11.38 -3.29 13.72
N LYS A 83 -12.43 -2.59 14.15
CA LYS A 83 -13.41 -3.04 15.17
C LYS A 83 -12.72 -3.58 16.43
N THR A 84 -11.69 -2.87 16.89
CA THR A 84 -10.88 -3.34 18.03
C THR A 84 -11.71 -3.42 19.31
N PRO A 85 -11.44 -4.39 20.21
CA PRO A 85 -12.14 -4.50 21.48
C PRO A 85 -12.07 -3.21 22.33
N PRO A 86 -12.95 -3.05 23.33
CA PRO A 86 -12.85 -1.97 24.31
C PRO A 86 -11.45 -1.92 24.94
N GLY A 87 -10.90 -0.70 25.12
CA GLY A 87 -9.55 -0.51 25.67
C GLY A 87 -8.38 -0.77 24.71
N VAL A 88 -8.61 -1.39 23.55
CA VAL A 88 -7.54 -1.66 22.56
C VAL A 88 -7.57 -0.64 21.43
N PHE A 89 -6.42 -0.05 21.13
CA PHE A 89 -6.19 0.87 20.00
C PHE A 89 -4.88 0.50 19.29
N TYR A 90 -4.92 0.36 17.96
CA TYR A 90 -3.70 0.03 17.18
C TYR A 90 -2.83 1.24 16.85
N THR A 91 -3.41 2.44 16.94
CA THR A 91 -2.68 3.69 16.85
C THR A 91 -3.05 4.56 18.04
N VAL A 92 -2.06 5.21 18.62
CA VAL A 92 -2.22 6.06 19.80
C VAL A 92 -1.51 7.39 19.56
N VAL A 93 -2.13 8.47 20.00
CA VAL A 93 -1.55 9.82 19.97
C VAL A 93 -1.07 10.15 21.38
N PHE A 94 0.23 10.42 21.50
CA PHE A 94 0.87 10.84 22.74
C PHE A 94 1.07 12.35 22.74
N ASP A 95 0.84 12.94 23.90
CA ASP A 95 1.09 14.34 24.17
C ASP A 95 2.50 14.40 24.81
N GLN A 96 3.49 14.88 24.05
CA GLN A 96 4.85 15.05 24.52
C GLN A 96 5.07 16.50 24.96
N LEU A 97 5.38 16.66 26.24
CA LEU A 97 5.91 17.90 26.78
C LEU A 97 7.43 17.84 26.63
N ILE A 98 7.97 18.60 25.67
CA ILE A 98 9.42 18.68 25.46
C ILE A 98 9.95 19.91 26.19
N GLU A 99 10.93 19.72 27.06
CA GLU A 99 11.68 20.79 27.73
C GLU A 99 13.06 20.95 27.06
N PRO A 100 13.61 22.18 26.92
CA PRO A 100 13.04 23.48 27.25
C PRO A 100 12.03 23.97 26.20
N ARG A 101 10.98 24.65 26.68
CA ARG A 101 9.77 24.97 25.92
C ARG A 101 9.94 26.27 25.14
N ILE A 102 9.85 26.23 23.81
CA ILE A 102 10.01 27.44 22.96
C ILE A 102 8.69 28.24 22.84
N ASP A 103 7.54 27.63 23.10
CA ASP A 103 6.25 28.21 22.71
C ASP A 103 5.03 27.63 23.45
N ASP A 104 5.24 27.00 24.60
CA ASP A 104 4.21 26.46 25.50
C ASP A 104 3.27 25.38 24.93
N LYS A 105 3.45 24.99 23.65
CA LYS A 105 2.61 24.02 22.95
C LYS A 105 3.07 22.57 23.17
N PRO A 106 2.14 21.62 23.37
CA PRO A 106 2.46 20.21 23.38
C PRO A 106 2.83 19.72 21.97
N LEU A 107 3.84 18.84 21.87
CA LEU A 107 4.10 18.09 20.64
C LEU A 107 3.21 16.85 20.63
N PHE A 108 2.42 16.67 19.59
CA PHE A 108 1.59 15.48 19.42
C PHE A 108 2.28 14.47 18.51
N MET A 109 2.52 13.26 19.02
CA MET A 109 3.13 12.17 18.25
C MET A 109 2.18 11.00 18.12
N THR A 110 1.83 10.64 16.89
CA THR A 110 1.10 9.40 16.61
C THR A 110 2.07 8.24 16.51
N LYS A 111 1.82 7.14 17.23
CA LYS A 111 2.61 5.91 17.16
C LYS A 111 1.73 4.74 16.73
N PRO A 112 1.62 4.46 15.42
CA PRO A 112 1.07 3.20 14.93
C PRO A 112 2.15 2.09 14.96
N CYS A 113 1.79 0.88 14.51
CA CYS A 113 2.80 -0.10 14.10
C CYS A 113 3.62 0.46 12.92
N PHE A 114 4.96 0.46 13.05
CA PHE A 114 5.85 0.99 12.01
C PHE A 114 6.19 -0.02 10.92
N HIS A 115 5.75 -1.28 11.05
CA HIS A 115 6.07 -2.38 10.11
C HIS A 115 7.58 -2.48 9.80
N CYS A 116 8.38 -2.57 10.86
CA CYS A 116 9.84 -2.47 10.83
C CYS A 116 10.52 -3.36 9.76
N GLY A 117 11.67 -2.90 9.26
CA GLY A 117 12.56 -3.66 8.37
C GLY A 117 12.92 -5.03 8.94
N HIS A 118 13.37 -5.04 10.19
CA HIS A 118 13.63 -6.21 11.00
C HIS A 118 12.75 -6.13 12.27
N PRO A 119 11.56 -6.76 12.27
CA PRO A 119 10.59 -6.62 13.35
C PRO A 119 10.86 -7.59 14.51
N PRO A 120 11.32 -7.11 15.69
CA PRO A 120 11.64 -8.00 16.81
C PRO A 120 10.41 -8.76 17.33
N CYS A 121 9.20 -8.21 17.13
CA CYS A 121 7.95 -8.85 17.50
C CYS A 121 7.64 -10.14 16.70
N VAL A 122 8.25 -10.31 15.52
CA VAL A 122 8.15 -11.54 14.73
C VAL A 122 9.11 -12.60 15.29
N ASP A 123 10.34 -12.20 15.59
CA ASP A 123 11.39 -13.10 16.05
C ASP A 123 11.07 -13.77 17.40
N VAL A 124 10.34 -13.07 18.28
CA VAL A 124 9.98 -13.57 19.61
C VAL A 124 8.71 -14.42 19.65
N CYS A 125 7.92 -14.47 18.56
CA CYS A 125 6.61 -15.12 18.59
C CYS A 125 6.74 -16.65 18.53
N PRO A 126 6.45 -17.40 19.62
CA PRO A 126 6.72 -18.84 19.69
C PRO A 126 5.86 -19.66 18.72
N VAL A 127 4.68 -19.15 18.35
CA VAL A 127 3.72 -19.82 17.45
C VAL A 127 3.73 -19.23 16.04
N SER A 128 4.65 -18.32 15.71
CA SER A 128 4.70 -17.64 14.40
C SER A 128 3.35 -17.06 13.96
N ALA A 129 2.60 -16.49 14.91
CA ALA A 129 1.36 -15.75 14.65
C ALA A 129 1.63 -14.36 14.08
N THR A 130 2.75 -13.74 14.46
CA THR A 130 3.23 -12.50 13.84
C THR A 130 4.24 -12.84 12.75
N PHE A 131 4.09 -12.26 11.56
CA PHE A 131 5.01 -12.50 10.45
C PHE A 131 5.08 -11.29 9.51
N LYS A 132 6.17 -11.22 8.74
CA LYS A 132 6.37 -10.18 7.73
C LYS A 132 5.97 -10.71 6.35
N ARG A 133 5.05 -10.02 5.70
CA ARG A 133 4.57 -10.37 4.38
C ARG A 133 5.64 -10.12 3.31
N GLU A 134 5.99 -11.14 2.52
CA GLU A 134 7.09 -11.06 1.56
C GLU A 134 6.80 -10.18 0.33
N GLN A 135 5.51 -10.00 0.00
CA GLN A 135 5.12 -9.26 -1.19
C GLN A 135 5.33 -7.75 -1.01
N ASP A 136 5.11 -7.22 0.19
CA ASP A 136 5.12 -5.78 0.43
C ASP A 136 5.81 -5.30 1.71
N GLY A 137 6.24 -6.23 2.56
CA GLY A 137 6.96 -5.93 3.80
C GLY A 137 6.07 -5.51 4.96
N ILE A 138 4.75 -5.68 4.87
CA ILE A 138 3.84 -5.37 5.99
C ILE A 138 3.96 -6.46 7.06
N VAL A 139 4.14 -6.04 8.32
CA VAL A 139 4.04 -6.93 9.49
C VAL A 139 2.58 -7.17 9.82
N VAL A 140 2.15 -8.43 9.85
CA VAL A 140 0.76 -8.85 10.06
C VAL A 140 0.68 -9.79 11.27
N VAL A 141 -0.47 -9.78 11.93
CA VAL A 141 -0.80 -10.69 13.04
C VAL A 141 -1.93 -11.62 12.61
N ASP A 142 -1.70 -12.92 12.70
CA ASP A 142 -2.73 -13.96 12.60
C ASP A 142 -3.38 -14.11 13.99
N TYR A 143 -4.60 -13.58 14.11
CA TYR A 143 -5.33 -13.59 15.39
C TYR A 143 -5.82 -14.99 15.80
N ASP A 144 -6.04 -15.90 14.84
CA ASP A 144 -6.50 -17.26 15.11
C ASP A 144 -5.36 -18.16 15.59
N ARG A 145 -4.13 -17.89 15.12
CA ARG A 145 -2.92 -18.58 15.59
C ARG A 145 -2.37 -18.03 16.91
N CYS A 146 -2.70 -16.79 17.24
CA CYS A 146 -2.14 -16.10 18.40
C CYS A 146 -2.61 -16.71 19.73
N ILE A 147 -1.69 -17.25 20.52
CA ILE A 147 -1.98 -17.85 21.85
C ILE A 147 -1.94 -16.84 23.01
N GLY A 148 -1.59 -15.58 22.76
CA GLY A 148 -1.60 -14.52 23.77
C GLY A 148 -0.44 -14.55 24.77
N CYS A 149 0.72 -15.13 24.42
CA CYS A 149 1.96 -15.00 25.18
C CYS A 149 2.40 -13.53 25.24
N ARG A 150 2.70 -13.01 26.44
CA ARG A 150 3.11 -11.61 26.68
C ARG A 150 4.42 -11.56 27.44
#